data_AF-W7YGS8-F1
#
_entry.id   AF-W7YGS8-F1
#
_cell.length_a   1.000
_cell.length_b   1.000
_cell.length_c   1.000
_cell.angle_alpha   90.00
_cell.angle_beta   90.00
_cell.angle_gamma   90.00
#
_symmetry.space_group_name_H-M   'P 1'
#
loop_
_entity.id
_entity.type
_entity.pdbx_description
1 polymer ?
#
loop_
_entity_poly.entity_id
_entity_poly.type
_entity_poly.pdbx_seq_one_letter_code
_entity_poly.pdbx_strand_id
1 'polypeptide(L)' 'MNVKAKTYWVWTDKAEAKNPARTRSGEQVWIQHLYEAPQWLLDEGLIQDAEEVDKEGQMSIFDYIEGVI' A
#
# COMPACT_ATOMS: atom_id res chain seq x y z
N MET A 1 -1.80 -4.70 19.70
CA MET A 1 -1.69 -5.97 18.95
C MET A 1 -1.02 -5.66 17.62
N ASN A 2 -0.15 -6.54 17.14
CA ASN A 2 0.55 -6.37 15.87
C ASN A 2 0.03 -7.36 14.83
N VAL A 3 0.17 -6.99 13.57
CA VAL A 3 -0.24 -7.75 12.39
C VAL A 3 0.98 -7.97 11.50
N LYS A 4 1.12 -9.19 10.99
CA LYS A 4 2.18 -9.54 10.03
C LYS A 4 1.73 -9.25 8.61
N ALA A 5 2.61 -8.66 7.81
CA ALA A 5 2.41 -8.51 6.37
C ALA A 5 2.44 -9.89 5.69
N LYS A 6 1.77 -10.01 4.55
CA LYS A 6 1.95 -11.13 3.60
C LYS A 6 3.27 -10.97 2.86
N THR A 7 3.55 -9.75 2.38
CA THR A 7 4.83 -9.40 1.74
C THR A 7 5.62 -8.40 2.57
N TYR A 8 5.24 -7.13 2.55
CA TYR A 8 5.73 -6.06 3.41
C TYR A 8 4.72 -4.92 3.42
N TRP A 9 4.73 -4.11 4.47
CA TRP A 9 3.87 -2.94 4.60
C TRP A 9 4.40 -1.75 3.79
N VAL A 10 3.50 -1.04 3.10
CA VAL A 10 3.77 0.24 2.43
C VAL A 10 2.81 1.31 2.92
N TRP A 11 3.19 2.59 2.77
CA TRP A 11 2.31 3.71 3.04
C TRP A 11 1.20 3.82 2.00
N THR A 12 0.01 4.23 2.42
CA THR A 12 -1.11 4.59 1.53
C THR A 12 -1.07 6.09 1.17
N ASP A 13 -1.88 6.50 0.19
CA ASP A 13 -2.11 7.92 -0.14
C ASP A 13 -2.60 8.72 1.08
N LYS A 14 -3.40 8.08 1.95
CA LYS A 14 -3.89 8.69 3.18
C LYS A 14 -2.76 9.00 4.15
N ALA A 15 -1.76 8.12 4.26
CA ALA A 15 -0.58 8.38 5.08
C ALA A 15 0.25 9.54 4.51
N GLU A 16 0.48 9.54 3.19
CA GLU A 16 1.18 10.65 2.51
C GLU A 16 0.46 11.99 2.73
N ALA A 17 -0.86 12.05 2.57
CA ALA A 17 -1.63 13.26 2.85
C ALA A 17 -1.52 13.74 4.31
N LYS A 18 -1.41 12.81 5.27
CA LYS A 18 -1.28 13.10 6.71
C LYS A 18 0.12 13.60 7.09
N ASN A 19 1.18 13.11 6.45
CA ASN A 19 2.56 13.49 6.76
C ASN A 19 3.51 13.36 5.55
N PRO A 20 3.36 14.21 4.53
CA PRO A 20 4.07 14.06 3.25
C PRO A 20 5.59 14.23 3.38
N ALA A 21 6.07 14.82 4.47
CA ALA A 21 7.50 14.94 4.75
C ALA A 21 8.17 13.63 5.18
N ARG A 22 7.40 12.60 5.57
CA ARG A 22 7.93 11.34 6.13
C ARG A 22 7.31 10.07 5.56
N THR A 23 6.20 10.19 4.83
CA THR A 23 5.47 9.05 4.27
C THR A 23 5.13 9.37 2.82
N ARG A 24 5.41 8.41 1.94
CA ARG A 24 5.09 8.51 0.52
C ARG A 24 4.38 7.24 0.08
N SER A 25 3.27 7.39 -0.62
CA SER A 25 2.43 6.28 -1.06
C SER A 25 3.23 5.26 -1.87
N GLY A 26 2.99 3.99 -1.59
CA GLY A 26 3.68 2.85 -2.22
C GLY A 26 5.13 2.65 -1.75
N GLU A 27 5.75 3.59 -1.03
CA GLU A 27 7.04 3.35 -0.40
C GLU A 27 6.90 2.51 0.87
N GLN A 28 7.94 1.74 1.16
CA GLN A 28 8.01 0.91 2.35
C GLN A 28 7.83 1.74 3.63
N VAL A 29 7.13 1.17 4.60
CA VAL A 29 7.06 1.76 5.94
C VAL A 29 8.43 1.73 6.63
N TRP A 30 8.54 2.36 7.80
CA TRP A 30 9.77 2.32 8.59
C TRP A 30 10.22 0.87 8.84
N ILE A 31 11.53 0.63 8.82
CA ILE A 31 12.11 -0.71 8.82
C ILE A 31 11.65 -1.59 10.00
N GLN A 32 11.43 -0.99 11.19
CA GLN A 32 10.92 -1.72 12.36
C GLN A 32 9.47 -2.21 12.22
N HIS A 33 8.73 -1.69 11.23
CA HIS A 33 7.35 -2.06 10.94
C HIS A 33 7.20 -2.76 9.59
N LEU A 34 8.29 -3.10 8.91
CA LEU A 34 8.24 -3.56 7.51
C LEU A 34 7.43 -4.85 7.33
N TYR A 35 7.59 -5.81 8.25
CA TYR A 35 6.89 -7.11 8.19
C TYR A 35 5.88 -7.30 9.30
N GLU A 36 5.90 -6.45 10.33
CA GLU A 36 5.01 -6.53 11.48
C GLU A 36 4.70 -5.12 11.97
N ALA A 37 3.43 -4.74 11.92
CA ALA A 37 2.98 -3.39 12.23
C ALA A 37 1.85 -3.40 13.27
N PRO A 38 1.71 -2.35 14.08
CA PRO A 38 0.54 -2.19 14.95
C PRO A 38 -0.78 -2.22 14.16
N GLN A 39 -1.77 -2.97 14.67
CA GLN A 39 -3.11 -3.10 14.05
C GLN A 39 -3.77 -1.76 13.73
N TRP A 40 -3.59 -0.75 14.59
CA TRP A 40 -4.22 0.56 14.43
C TRP A 40 -3.78 1.30 13.14
N LEU A 41 -2.59 0.99 12.59
CA LEU A 41 -2.16 1.56 11.31
C LEU A 41 -3.01 1.05 10.14
N LEU A 42 -3.42 -0.22 10.19
CA LEU A 42 -4.34 -0.81 9.20
C LEU A 42 -5.76 -0.29 9.43
N ASP A 43 -6.21 -0.25 10.68
CA ASP A 43 -7.57 0.22 11.02
C ASP A 43 -7.77 1.70 10.60
N GLU A 44 -6.70 2.52 10.70
CA GLU A 44 -6.70 3.89 10.20
C GLU A 44 -6.49 3.98 8.68
N GLY A 45 -6.19 2.89 7.98
CA GLY A 45 -5.91 2.87 6.54
C GLY A 45 -4.64 3.63 6.16
N LEU A 46 -3.63 3.65 7.03
CA LEU A 46 -2.35 4.32 6.82
C LEU A 46 -1.33 3.43 6.12
N ILE A 47 -1.49 2.12 6.24
CA ILE A 47 -0.63 1.12 5.61
C ILE A 47 -1.47 0.06 4.91
N GLN A 48 -0.90 -0.56 3.88
CA GLN A 48 -1.46 -1.70 3.17
C GLN A 48 -0.35 -2.69 2.81
N ASP A 49 -0.70 -3.94 2.54
CA ASP A 49 0.28 -4.90 2.05
C ASP A 49 0.74 -4.51 0.64
N ALA A 50 2.02 -4.66 0.33
CA ALA A 50 2.56 -4.26 -0.98
C ALA A 50 1.90 -5.00 -2.16
N GLU A 51 1.35 -6.20 -1.93
CA GLU A 51 0.59 -6.94 -2.95
C GLU A 51 -0.78 -6.30 -3.23
N GLU A 52 -1.33 -5.56 -2.27
CA GLU A 52 -2.65 -4.92 -2.33
C GLU A 52 -2.58 -3.47 -2.82
N VAL A 53 -1.38 -2.97 -3.15
CA VAL A 53 -1.23 -1.66 -3.79
C VAL A 53 -1.93 -1.72 -5.14
N ASP A 54 -3.09 -1.07 -5.24
CA ASP A 54 -3.74 -0.79 -6.51
C ASP A 54 -2.74 -0.03 -7.38
N LYS A 55 -2.19 -0.72 -8.37
CA LYS A 55 -1.40 -0.12 -9.44
C LYS A 55 -2.34 0.61 -10.39
N GLU A 56 -3.17 1.52 -9.87
CA GLU A 56 -4.01 2.43 -10.63
C GLU A 56 -3.08 3.27 -11.53
N GLY A 57 -2.79 2.75 -12.72
CA GLY A 57 -1.76 3.26 -13.62
C GLY A 57 -1.13 2.19 -14.50
N GLN A 58 -1.17 0.92 -14.08
CA GLN A 58 -0.95 -0.21 -14.96
C GLN A 58 -2.31 -0.82 -15.29
N MET A 59 -3.03 -0.21 -16.24
CA MET A 59 -3.94 -1.02 -17.06
C MET A 59 -3.10 -2.17 -17.58
N SER A 60 -3.49 -3.38 -17.21
CA SER A 60 -2.88 -4.55 -17.80
C SER A 60 -3.12 -4.47 -19.30
N ILE A 61 -2.16 -4.83 -20.15
CA ILE A 61 -2.39 -4.86 -21.60
C ILE A 61 -3.60 -5.75 -21.96
N PHE A 62 -3.96 -6.66 -21.04
CA PHE A 62 -5.14 -7.52 -21.09
C PHE A 62 -6.46 -6.76 -20.89
N ASP A 63 -6.48 -5.63 -20.19
CA ASP A 63 -7.69 -4.79 -20.04
C ASP A 63 -8.04 -4.04 -21.34
N TYR A 64 -7.08 -3.93 -22.29
CA TYR A 64 -7.29 -3.27 -23.59
C TYR A 64 -7.78 -4.23 -24.70
N ILE A 65 -7.68 -5.55 -24.50
CA ILE A 65 -7.97 -6.53 -25.57
C ILE A 65 -9.45 -6.96 -25.59
N GLU A 66 -10.22 -6.80 -24.50
CA GLU A 66 -11.66 -7.12 -24.47
C GLU A 66 -12.57 -5.97 -24.96
N GLY A 67 -12.02 -4.99 -25.69
CA GLY A 67 -12.74 -3.81 -26.18
C GLY A 67 -12.94 -3.73 -27.70
N VAL A 68 -12.66 -4.78 -28.47
CA VAL A 68 -12.91 -4.80 -29.93
C VAL A 68 -13.47 -6.15 -30.39
N ILE A 69 -14.80 -6.23 -30.43
CA ILE A 69 -15.55 -7.06 -31.39
C ILE A 69 -16.58 -6.16 -32.05
#